data_AF-A0A1J5EI89-F1
#
_entry.id   AF-A0A1J5EI89-F1
#
_cell.length_a   1.000
_cell.length_b   1.000
_cell.length_c   1.000
_cell.angle_alpha   90.00
_cell.angle_beta   90.00
_cell.angle_gamma   90.00
#
_symmetry.space_group_name_H-M   'P 1'
#
loop_
_entity.id
_entity.type
_entity.pdbx_description
1 polymer ?
#
loop_
_entity_poly.entity_id
_entity_poly.type
_entity_poly.pdbx_seq_one_letter_code
_entity_poly.pdbx_strand_id
1 'polypeptide(L)'
;MSPNLIHANKKRMVHSCDFLVQKEDKVTLEAWLATCVAVALVDRQAGLGGLIHLLLPEPTGTDIAFQPATYASTGLPLLISGLRAAGAALSRLEASVAGGSLVAPVSAHDMRLNIGGRTTDVALAILAQAGIPVAKAEIGGYGHWKLSLDCWSWETSIAPLWQPGQDPPLRQAAPDLTPDGIGRAIAMVRPIPQIALKIIQLTQDGDYAMAGLAAEVRQDQFMSGRVLSLCNSAFLAHRGHIDSVQGALSLLGERKFVQIAMAACLEGMLPESPWGYSLCRGGLFHHALGTARVAEELARFTGRADAEVAFTAGLLHDIGKIILDQYLAASSPYFYRTVHAGGRELCEVEHEQFGIDHTDMGRRLGEEWALPDNLIEVISHHHDPEHATLDRDLVTLVYLADLLMAGFQPGCDLGGMNSGQLVANLGRVGLTPEQFPVIADRMPRNIFMYNKHQEGGAV
;
A
#
# COMPACT_ATOMS: atom_id res chain seq x y z
N MET A 1 -15.73 32.43 32.39
CA MET A 1 -15.59 30.96 32.32
C MET A 1 -15.50 30.60 30.85
N SER A 2 -14.28 30.48 30.33
CA SER A 2 -14.05 30.11 28.94
C SER A 2 -14.21 28.60 28.79
N PRO A 3 -14.95 28.11 27.80
CA PRO A 3 -15.14 26.67 27.58
C PRO A 3 -13.80 26.04 27.19
N ASN A 4 -13.51 24.89 27.80
CA ASN A 4 -12.32 24.06 27.61
C ASN A 4 -11.96 23.90 26.13
N LEU A 5 -10.89 24.57 25.70
CA LEU A 5 -10.09 24.15 24.55
C LEU A 5 -9.37 22.86 24.96
N ILE A 6 -10.01 21.71 24.71
CA ILE A 6 -9.33 20.42 24.65
C ILE A 6 -8.39 20.51 23.45
N HIS A 7 -7.13 20.91 23.67
CA HIS A 7 -6.10 20.74 22.66
C HIS A 7 -5.96 19.24 22.38
N ALA A 8 -6.41 18.81 21.20
CA ALA A 8 -6.30 17.42 20.77
C ALA A 8 -4.84 16.96 20.76
N ASN A 9 -4.55 15.76 21.28
CA ASN A 9 -3.22 15.16 21.21
C ASN A 9 -2.76 15.09 19.74
N LYS A 10 -1.52 15.52 19.48
CA LYS A 10 -0.95 15.47 18.13
C LYS A 10 -0.71 14.00 17.78
N LYS A 11 -1.22 13.53 16.64
CA LYS A 11 -0.96 12.16 16.18
C LYS A 11 0.34 12.10 15.40
N ARG A 12 1.10 11.03 15.60
CA ARG A 12 2.32 10.75 14.87
C ARG A 12 2.35 9.29 14.42
N MET A 13 2.51 9.08 13.12
CA MET A 13 2.52 7.74 12.55
C MET A 13 3.90 7.09 12.72
N VAL A 14 3.93 5.84 13.17
CA VAL A 14 5.11 4.96 13.09
C VAL A 14 4.96 4.10 11.85
N HIS A 15 5.69 4.47 10.81
CA HIS A 15 5.68 3.77 9.53
C HIS A 15 6.36 2.41 9.64
N SER A 16 6.01 1.49 8.73
CA SER A 16 6.64 0.18 8.63
C SER A 16 8.16 0.33 8.50
N CYS A 17 8.90 -0.55 9.20
CA CYS A 17 10.36 -0.52 9.30
C CYS A 17 10.94 0.67 10.09
N ASP A 18 10.15 1.32 10.95
CA ASP A 18 10.60 2.43 11.79
C ASP A 18 10.19 2.23 13.26
N PHE A 19 10.82 2.98 14.16
CA PHE A 19 10.44 3.04 15.56
C PHE A 19 10.62 4.44 16.13
N LEU A 20 9.82 4.75 17.15
CA LEU A 20 9.94 5.99 17.89
C LEU A 20 10.06 5.71 19.39
N VAL A 21 10.94 6.47 20.04
CA VAL A 21 11.02 6.59 21.49
C VAL A 21 10.52 7.99 21.86
N GLN A 22 9.63 8.05 22.84
CA GLN A 22 8.92 9.26 23.22
C GLN A 22 8.96 9.42 24.74
N LYS A 23 9.31 10.63 25.18
CA LYS A 23 9.12 11.09 26.55
C LYS A 23 7.72 11.67 26.69
N GLU A 24 7.29 11.89 27.93
CA GLU A 24 6.00 12.50 28.24
C GLU A 24 5.75 13.75 27.38
N ASP A 25 4.74 13.66 26.52
CA ASP A 25 4.36 14.70 25.58
C ASP A 25 2.91 14.48 25.15
N LYS A 26 2.25 15.53 24.65
CA LYS A 26 0.87 15.49 24.12
C LYS A 26 0.84 14.93 22.71
N VAL A 27 1.39 13.73 22.55
CA VAL A 27 1.52 13.02 21.28
C VAL A 27 0.96 11.60 21.42
N THR A 28 0.23 11.15 20.41
CA THR A 28 -0.19 9.75 20.26
C THR A 28 0.60 9.13 19.13
N LEU A 29 1.38 8.09 19.42
CA LEU A 29 2.02 7.25 18.40
C LEU A 29 0.98 6.26 17.88
N GLU A 30 0.88 6.11 16.57
CA GLU A 30 -0.03 5.13 15.95
C GLU A 30 0.72 4.26 14.93
N ALA A 31 0.37 2.98 14.84
CA ALA A 31 0.75 2.10 13.74
C ALA A 31 -0.49 1.37 13.24
N TRP A 32 -0.63 1.28 11.92
CA TRP A 32 -1.71 0.57 11.24
C TRP A 32 -1.14 -0.74 10.69
N LEU A 33 -1.86 -1.84 10.91
CA LEU A 33 -1.30 -3.18 10.87
C LEU A 33 -2.18 -4.12 10.06
N ALA A 34 -1.51 -4.92 9.25
CA ALA A 34 -2.06 -6.06 8.52
C ALA A 34 -1.14 -7.25 8.80
N THR A 35 -0.36 -7.71 7.81
CA THR A 35 0.68 -8.74 8.01
C THR A 35 1.83 -8.27 8.90
N CYS A 36 2.13 -6.97 8.87
CA CYS A 36 3.12 -6.36 9.77
C CYS A 36 2.69 -6.41 11.25
N VAL A 37 3.67 -6.26 12.14
CA VAL A 37 3.48 -6.35 13.60
C VAL A 37 3.97 -5.07 14.25
N ALA A 38 3.20 -4.50 15.17
CA ALA A 38 3.72 -3.43 16.02
C ALA A 38 3.81 -3.85 17.48
N VAL A 39 4.82 -3.31 18.15
CA VAL A 39 5.06 -3.47 19.58
C VAL A 39 5.17 -2.08 20.20
N ALA A 40 4.29 -1.79 21.15
CA ALA A 40 4.41 -0.63 22.03
C ALA A 40 5.01 -1.07 23.36
N LEU A 41 6.00 -0.35 23.86
CA LEU A 41 6.65 -0.58 25.14
C LEU A 41 6.51 0.66 26.02
N VAL A 42 6.18 0.48 27.29
CA VAL A 42 5.87 1.58 28.21
C VAL A 42 6.51 1.37 29.58
N ASP A 43 7.21 2.39 30.10
CA ASP A 43 7.60 2.54 31.50
C ASP A 43 6.91 3.80 32.07
N ARG A 44 5.75 3.59 32.70
CA ARG A 44 4.91 4.69 33.22
C ARG A 44 5.61 5.49 34.31
N GLN A 45 6.48 4.85 35.10
CA GLN A 45 7.16 5.52 36.20
C GLN A 45 8.28 6.44 35.68
N ALA A 46 8.94 6.05 34.59
CA ALA A 46 9.95 6.87 33.94
C ALA A 46 9.36 7.94 32.99
N GLY A 47 8.06 7.88 32.70
CA GLY A 47 7.43 8.75 31.70
C GLY A 47 8.03 8.51 30.30
N LEU A 48 8.22 7.24 29.95
CA LEU A 48 8.83 6.81 28.69
C LEU A 48 8.00 5.74 28.02
N GLY A 49 7.89 5.85 26.70
CA GLY A 49 7.31 4.81 25.89
C GLY A 49 7.86 4.86 24.48
N GLY A 50 7.59 3.81 23.73
CA GLY A 50 7.96 3.77 22.32
C GLY A 50 7.16 2.76 21.57
N LEU A 51 7.13 2.91 20.26
CA LEU A 51 6.37 2.06 19.36
C LEU A 51 7.25 1.74 18.16
N ILE A 52 7.33 0.46 17.82
CA ILE A 52 8.03 -0.06 16.63
C ILE A 52 7.06 -0.76 15.71
N HIS A 53 7.27 -0.63 14.40
CA HIS A 53 6.49 -1.26 13.36
C HIS A 53 7.40 -2.19 12.52
N LEU A 54 7.25 -3.49 12.75
CA LEU A 54 8.08 -4.57 12.21
C LEU A 54 7.42 -5.17 10.95
N LEU A 55 8.22 -5.40 9.91
CA LEU A 55 7.76 -6.00 8.67
C LEU A 55 8.03 -7.51 8.62
N LEU A 56 9.22 -7.91 9.06
CA LEU A 56 9.74 -9.27 8.88
C LEU A 56 10.26 -9.87 10.20
N PRO A 57 10.35 -11.20 10.33
CA PRO A 57 10.91 -11.82 11.54
C PRO A 57 12.42 -11.62 11.64
N GLU A 58 13.14 -11.89 10.55
CA GLU A 58 14.59 -12.01 10.50
C GLU A 58 15.14 -11.44 9.18
N PRO A 59 16.43 -10.99 9.16
CA PRO A 59 17.10 -10.57 7.95
C PRO A 59 17.06 -11.63 6.84
N THR A 60 16.72 -11.22 5.62
CA THR A 60 16.51 -12.16 4.50
C THR A 60 17.75 -12.40 3.65
N GLY A 61 18.82 -11.60 3.83
CA GLY A 61 20.03 -11.68 3.05
C GLY A 61 21.05 -10.58 3.39
N THR A 62 22.11 -10.49 2.58
CA THR A 62 23.16 -9.45 2.69
C THR A 62 23.24 -8.55 1.46
N ASP A 63 22.45 -8.86 0.45
CA ASP A 63 22.30 -8.18 -0.83
C ASP A 63 21.42 -6.91 -0.75
N ILE A 64 20.74 -6.71 0.38
CA ILE A 64 19.88 -5.56 0.64
C ILE A 64 20.51 -4.69 1.73
N ALA A 65 20.35 -3.37 1.62
CA ALA A 65 20.83 -2.43 2.62
C ALA A 65 20.16 -2.69 3.99
N PHE A 66 20.94 -3.22 4.92
CA PHE A 66 20.49 -3.64 6.25
C PHE A 66 19.86 -2.48 7.03
N GLN A 67 18.60 -2.68 7.42
CA GLN A 67 17.87 -1.77 8.31
C GLN A 67 17.31 -2.54 9.50
N PRO A 68 17.90 -2.38 10.69
CA PRO A 68 17.51 -3.16 11.84
C PRO A 68 16.03 -3.06 12.22
N ALA A 69 15.40 -1.90 12.03
CA ALA A 69 14.00 -1.66 12.41
C ALA A 69 12.98 -2.44 11.55
N THR A 70 13.40 -2.99 10.41
CA THR A 70 12.57 -3.86 9.55
C THR A 70 12.24 -5.20 10.24
N TYR A 71 13.20 -5.77 10.99
CA TYR A 71 13.12 -7.14 11.48
C TYR A 71 12.81 -7.20 12.96
N ALA A 72 11.95 -8.12 13.40
CA ALA A 72 11.66 -8.35 14.82
C ALA A 72 12.93 -8.66 15.62
N SER A 73 13.78 -9.55 15.06
CA SER A 73 15.05 -10.00 15.65
C SER A 73 16.07 -8.89 15.90
N THR A 74 16.00 -7.76 15.20
CA THR A 74 16.98 -6.67 15.32
C THR A 74 16.36 -5.36 15.78
N GLY A 75 15.14 -5.06 15.36
CA GLY A 75 14.46 -3.79 15.61
C GLY A 75 13.92 -3.71 17.04
N LEU A 76 13.28 -4.77 17.52
CA LEU A 76 12.73 -4.78 18.88
C LEU A 76 13.83 -4.66 19.96
N PRO A 77 14.98 -5.37 19.86
CA PRO A 77 16.12 -5.11 20.74
C PRO A 77 16.63 -3.67 20.71
N LEU A 78 16.58 -3.00 19.55
CA LEU A 78 16.97 -1.59 19.44
C LEU A 78 15.98 -0.66 20.12
N LEU A 79 14.67 -0.89 19.99
CA LEU A 79 13.67 -0.12 20.72
C LEU A 79 13.87 -0.25 22.24
N ILE A 80 14.05 -1.49 22.73
CA ILE A 80 14.32 -1.76 24.17
C ILE A 80 15.59 -1.01 24.61
N SER A 81 16.66 -1.09 23.83
CA SER A 81 17.93 -0.40 24.13
C SER A 81 17.77 1.12 24.12
N GLY A 82 17.00 1.67 23.17
CA GLY A 82 16.69 3.09 23.09
C GLY A 82 15.90 3.60 24.31
N LEU A 83 14.91 2.83 24.77
CA LEU A 83 14.15 3.15 25.98
C LEU A 83 15.03 3.09 27.24
N ARG A 84 15.90 2.09 27.35
CA ARG A 84 16.86 2.00 28.46
C ARG A 84 17.85 3.17 28.47
N ALA A 85 18.37 3.54 27.30
CA ALA A 85 19.24 4.71 27.16
C ALA A 85 18.52 6.02 27.53
N ALA A 86 17.21 6.09 27.30
CA ALA A 86 16.37 7.23 27.69
C ALA A 86 16.01 7.24 29.19
N GLY A 87 16.24 6.15 29.93
CA GLY A 87 16.03 6.05 31.38
C GLY A 87 15.01 5.01 31.84
N ALA A 88 14.42 4.21 30.94
CA ALA A 88 13.46 3.18 31.31
C ALA A 88 14.14 2.00 32.04
N ALA A 89 13.45 1.43 33.02
CA ALA A 89 13.90 0.20 33.66
C ALA A 89 13.23 -1.00 32.99
N LEU A 90 14.04 -1.99 32.61
CA LEU A 90 13.56 -3.19 31.92
C LEU A 90 12.45 -3.91 32.71
N SER A 91 12.59 -3.99 34.04
CA SER A 91 11.62 -4.64 34.94
C SER A 91 10.28 -3.91 35.08
N ARG A 92 10.17 -2.68 34.55
CA ARG A 92 8.94 -1.88 34.56
C ARG A 92 8.30 -1.74 33.19
N LEU A 93 8.96 -2.24 32.15
CA LEU A 93 8.40 -2.20 30.81
C LEU A 93 7.23 -3.16 30.72
N GLU A 94 6.15 -2.70 30.10
CA GLU A 94 5.02 -3.52 29.66
C GLU A 94 4.86 -3.40 28.15
N ALA A 95 4.49 -4.50 27.50
CA ALA A 95 4.31 -4.55 26.05
C ALA A 95 2.83 -4.63 25.66
N SER A 96 2.50 -3.98 24.54
CA SER A 96 1.26 -4.22 23.79
C SER A 96 1.62 -4.58 22.36
N VAL A 97 1.05 -5.67 21.84
CA VAL A 97 1.40 -6.25 20.54
C VAL A 97 0.16 -6.33 19.65
N ALA A 98 0.27 -5.94 18.38
CA ALA A 98 -0.83 -6.11 17.43
C ALA A 98 -0.33 -6.44 16.02
N GLY A 99 -1.21 -7.00 15.18
CA GLY A 99 -0.93 -7.30 13.77
C GLY A 99 -0.59 -8.76 13.51
N GLY A 100 0.28 -9.02 12.54
CA GLY A 100 0.70 -10.38 12.23
C GLY A 100 -0.36 -11.19 11.48
N SER A 101 -1.28 -10.51 10.79
CA SER A 101 -2.31 -11.14 9.96
C SER A 101 -1.69 -11.94 8.81
N LEU A 102 -2.47 -12.86 8.24
CA LEU A 102 -2.04 -13.61 7.08
C LEU A 102 -2.21 -12.78 5.80
N VAL A 103 -1.22 -12.83 4.91
CA VAL A 103 -1.31 -12.21 3.56
C VAL A 103 -2.44 -12.84 2.76
N ALA A 104 -2.59 -14.17 2.84
CA ALA A 104 -3.64 -14.96 2.24
C ALA A 104 -3.94 -16.16 3.16
N PRO A 105 -5.05 -16.90 3.02
CA PRO A 105 -5.19 -18.16 3.73
C PRO A 105 -3.99 -19.05 3.40
N VAL A 106 -3.44 -19.76 4.37
CA VAL A 106 -2.23 -20.57 4.16
C VAL A 106 -2.56 -22.00 4.56
N SER A 107 -2.20 -22.97 3.71
CA SER A 107 -2.33 -24.38 4.07
C SER A 107 -1.45 -24.66 5.30
N ALA A 108 -1.82 -25.64 6.13
CA ALA A 108 -1.00 -26.02 7.29
C ALA A 108 0.44 -26.44 6.94
N HIS A 109 0.72 -26.67 5.65
CA HIS A 109 2.01 -27.11 5.13
C HIS A 109 2.92 -25.92 4.71
N ASP A 110 2.39 -24.70 4.60
CA ASP A 110 3.11 -23.52 4.08
C ASP A 110 3.47 -22.49 5.17
N MET A 111 4.00 -22.94 6.31
CA MET A 111 4.41 -22.06 7.42
C MET A 111 5.35 -20.91 7.02
N ARG A 112 6.05 -21.03 5.89
CA ARG A 112 6.98 -20.02 5.39
C ARG A 112 6.29 -18.76 4.83
N LEU A 113 5.05 -18.89 4.34
CA LEU A 113 4.22 -17.77 3.86
C LEU A 113 3.55 -17.00 5.00
N ASN A 114 3.50 -17.56 6.21
CA ASN A 114 3.00 -16.89 7.40
C ASN A 114 4.03 -15.89 7.96
N ILE A 115 4.33 -14.85 7.19
CA ILE A 115 5.29 -13.80 7.58
C ILE A 115 4.84 -13.12 8.87
N GLY A 116 3.56 -12.73 8.96
CA GLY A 116 3.02 -12.03 10.12
C GLY A 116 3.06 -12.84 11.43
N GLY A 117 2.68 -14.11 11.38
CA GLY A 117 2.78 -15.02 12.52
C GLY A 117 4.22 -15.24 12.95
N ARG A 118 5.14 -15.47 11.99
CA ARG A 118 6.58 -15.62 12.31
C ARG A 118 7.18 -14.36 12.93
N THR A 119 6.81 -13.17 12.43
CA THR A 119 7.24 -11.89 13.01
C THR A 119 6.73 -11.76 14.44
N THR A 120 5.49 -12.17 14.69
CA THR A 120 4.89 -12.18 16.03
C THR A 120 5.62 -13.14 16.97
N ASP A 121 5.90 -14.37 16.53
CA ASP A 121 6.62 -15.36 17.33
C ASP A 121 8.00 -14.88 17.77
N VAL A 122 8.76 -14.28 16.84
CA VAL A 122 10.08 -13.70 17.15
C VAL A 122 9.95 -12.53 18.12
N ALA A 123 8.98 -11.62 17.92
CA ALA A 123 8.76 -10.50 18.82
C ALA A 123 8.40 -10.97 20.24
N LEU A 124 7.48 -11.93 20.38
CA LEU A 124 7.08 -12.50 21.66
C LEU A 124 8.23 -13.22 22.36
N ALA A 125 9.05 -13.97 21.60
CA ALA A 125 10.22 -14.64 22.15
C ALA A 125 11.23 -13.64 22.73
N ILE A 126 11.47 -12.51 22.05
CA ILE A 126 12.37 -11.45 22.53
C ILE A 126 11.82 -10.78 23.78
N LEU A 127 10.52 -10.48 23.83
CA LEU A 127 9.89 -9.90 25.02
C LEU A 127 9.99 -10.84 26.22
N ALA A 128 9.75 -12.14 26.02
CA ALA A 128 9.88 -13.16 27.05
C ALA A 128 11.33 -13.27 27.56
N GLN A 129 12.31 -13.31 26.65
CA GLN A 129 13.74 -13.33 27.02
C GLN A 129 14.17 -12.06 27.77
N ALA A 130 13.59 -10.91 27.44
CA ALA A 130 13.84 -9.64 28.11
C ALA A 130 13.09 -9.50 29.45
N GLY A 131 12.20 -10.44 29.79
CA GLY A 131 11.36 -10.37 30.99
C GLY A 131 10.27 -9.30 30.94
N ILE A 132 9.85 -8.89 29.74
CA ILE A 132 8.83 -7.85 29.52
C ILE A 132 7.47 -8.53 29.35
N PRO A 133 6.50 -8.35 30.27
CA PRO A 133 5.17 -8.91 30.14
C PRO A 133 4.37 -8.24 29.01
N VAL A 134 3.56 -9.03 28.30
CA VAL A 134 2.61 -8.54 27.30
C VAL A 134 1.26 -8.28 28.00
N ALA A 135 0.89 -7.01 28.14
CA ALA A 135 -0.33 -6.57 28.79
C ALA A 135 -1.55 -6.63 27.86
N LYS A 136 -1.38 -6.39 26.56
CA LYS A 136 -2.44 -6.47 25.53
C LYS A 136 -1.90 -7.09 24.25
N ALA A 137 -2.69 -7.96 23.61
CA ALA A 137 -2.32 -8.57 22.35
C ALA A 137 -3.54 -8.79 21.44
N GLU A 138 -3.45 -8.38 20.18
CA GLU A 138 -4.39 -8.74 19.10
C GLU A 138 -3.56 -9.18 17.88
N ILE A 139 -3.32 -10.48 17.77
CA ILE A 139 -2.34 -11.05 16.83
C ILE A 139 -2.96 -12.10 15.92
N GLY A 140 -2.49 -12.16 14.67
CA GLY A 140 -2.92 -13.15 13.69
C GLY A 140 -4.29 -12.87 13.06
N GLY A 141 -4.86 -13.89 12.43
CA GLY A 141 -6.12 -13.80 11.70
C GLY A 141 -5.97 -13.07 10.36
N TYR A 142 -7.05 -12.45 9.91
CA TYR A 142 -7.14 -11.70 8.64
C TYR A 142 -7.55 -10.24 8.86
N GLY A 143 -7.52 -9.76 10.11
CA GLY A 143 -7.99 -8.43 10.47
C GLY A 143 -6.94 -7.35 10.26
N HIS A 144 -7.39 -6.10 10.13
CA HIS A 144 -6.49 -4.95 10.16
C HIS A 144 -6.64 -4.18 11.47
N TRP A 145 -5.52 -3.90 12.11
CA TRP A 145 -5.48 -3.35 13.46
C TRP A 145 -4.80 -1.99 13.49
N LYS A 146 -5.21 -1.18 14.46
CA LYS A 146 -4.50 0.03 14.86
C LYS A 146 -4.00 -0.15 16.27
N LEU A 147 -2.69 -0.06 16.45
CA LEU A 147 -2.07 0.09 17.77
C LEU A 147 -1.78 1.57 18.01
N SER A 148 -2.35 2.12 19.08
CA SER A 148 -2.09 3.50 19.51
C SER A 148 -1.42 3.49 20.89
N LEU A 149 -0.43 4.37 21.08
CA LEU A 149 0.20 4.68 22.37
C LEU A 149 0.06 6.18 22.65
N ASP A 150 -0.74 6.51 23.66
CA ASP A 150 -0.83 7.87 24.18
C ASP A 150 0.39 8.17 25.06
N CYS A 151 1.23 9.12 24.65
CA CYS A 151 2.48 9.44 25.37
C CYS A 151 2.29 10.43 26.52
N TRP A 152 1.04 10.77 26.84
CA TRP A 152 0.68 11.55 28.02
C TRP A 152 0.09 10.64 29.11
N SER A 153 -0.89 9.80 28.76
CA SER A 153 -1.50 8.86 29.71
C SER A 153 -0.76 7.52 29.83
N TRP A 154 0.12 7.20 28.88
CA TRP A 154 0.78 5.91 28.73
C TRP A 154 -0.18 4.74 28.57
N GLU A 155 -1.37 5.02 28.05
CA GLU A 155 -2.35 4.01 27.67
C GLU A 155 -2.10 3.55 26.23
N THR A 156 -2.14 2.23 26.05
CA THR A 156 -2.16 1.62 24.72
C THR A 156 -3.57 1.15 24.38
N SER A 157 -4.02 1.38 23.16
CA SER A 157 -5.26 0.81 22.63
C SER A 157 -5.00 0.03 21.36
N ILE A 158 -5.72 -1.08 21.22
CA ILE A 158 -5.78 -1.83 19.97
C ILE A 158 -7.23 -1.77 19.51
N ALA A 159 -7.45 -1.32 18.29
CA ALA A 159 -8.76 -1.25 17.68
C ALA A 159 -8.68 -1.77 16.25
N PRO A 160 -9.72 -2.40 15.72
CA PRO A 160 -9.78 -2.63 14.29
C PRO A 160 -9.72 -1.27 13.58
N LEU A 161 -9.09 -1.21 12.40
CA LEU A 161 -9.01 0.04 11.63
C LEU A 161 -10.39 0.59 11.25
N TRP A 162 -11.41 -0.26 11.30
CA TRP A 162 -12.80 0.08 11.03
C TRP A 162 -13.76 -0.76 11.88
N GLN A 163 -14.94 -0.22 12.20
CA GLN A 163 -15.99 -0.91 12.95
C GLN A 163 -17.33 -0.94 12.17
N PRO A 164 -18.00 -2.11 12.07
CA PRO A 164 -19.31 -2.20 11.44
C PRO A 164 -20.36 -1.30 12.09
N GLY A 165 -21.05 -0.50 11.28
CA GLY A 165 -22.19 0.32 11.70
C GLY A 165 -21.90 1.78 12.05
N GLN A 166 -20.66 2.28 11.86
CA GLN A 166 -20.35 3.71 11.99
C GLN A 166 -20.56 4.53 10.71
N ASP A 167 -20.67 3.86 9.56
CA ASP A 167 -20.94 4.52 8.29
C ASP A 167 -22.45 4.82 8.16
N PRO A 168 -22.84 5.97 7.57
CA PRO A 168 -24.24 6.25 7.28
C PRO A 168 -24.81 5.09 6.43
N PRO A 169 -26.05 4.65 6.70
CA PRO A 169 -26.66 3.56 5.95
C PRO A 169 -26.58 3.86 4.46
N LEU A 170 -26.20 2.84 3.65
CA LEU A 170 -26.20 2.90 2.19
C LEU A 170 -27.52 3.56 1.75
N ARG A 171 -27.44 4.79 1.25
CA ARG A 171 -28.63 5.52 0.81
C ARG A 171 -28.93 5.06 -0.62
N GLN A 172 -29.96 4.22 -0.72
CA GLN A 172 -30.52 3.68 -1.96
C GLN A 172 -29.58 2.74 -2.73
N ALA A 173 -30.20 1.82 -3.48
CA ALA A 173 -29.50 1.04 -4.49
C ALA A 173 -28.79 2.02 -5.43
N ALA A 174 -27.52 1.75 -5.74
CA ALA A 174 -26.88 2.39 -6.88
C ALA A 174 -27.81 2.19 -8.10
N PRO A 175 -27.94 3.18 -9.00
CA PRO A 175 -28.76 2.97 -10.18
C PRO A 175 -28.20 1.74 -10.93
N ASP A 176 -29.08 0.88 -11.46
CA ASP A 176 -28.64 -0.25 -12.27
C ASP A 176 -27.70 0.25 -13.37
N LEU A 177 -26.48 -0.27 -13.39
CA LEU A 177 -25.55 -0.08 -14.50
C LEU A 177 -26.04 -0.91 -15.68
N THR A 178 -27.09 -0.44 -16.35
CA THR A 178 -27.52 -0.99 -17.64
C THR A 178 -26.35 -0.93 -18.63
N PRO A 179 -26.34 -1.72 -19.72
CA PRO A 179 -25.30 -1.59 -20.74
C PRO A 179 -25.08 -0.14 -21.23
N ASP A 180 -26.17 0.63 -21.35
CA ASP A 180 -26.13 2.06 -21.67
C ASP A 180 -25.53 2.91 -20.53
N GLY A 181 -25.73 2.50 -19.27
CA GLY A 181 -25.11 3.09 -18.08
C GLY A 181 -23.61 2.89 -18.03
N ILE A 182 -23.11 1.71 -18.41
CA ILE A 182 -21.68 1.40 -18.47
C ILE A 182 -20.98 2.29 -19.51
N GLY A 183 -21.53 2.38 -20.73
CA GLY A 183 -20.98 3.25 -21.77
C GLY A 183 -20.93 4.73 -21.35
N ARG A 184 -21.95 5.22 -20.64
CA ARG A 184 -21.95 6.58 -20.08
C ARG A 184 -20.92 6.76 -18.96
N ALA A 185 -20.75 5.78 -18.09
CA ALA A 185 -19.76 5.84 -17.01
C ALA A 185 -18.33 5.90 -17.57
N ILE A 186 -18.02 5.06 -18.57
CA ILE A 186 -16.73 5.10 -19.28
C ILE A 186 -16.52 6.47 -19.94
N ALA A 187 -17.54 7.02 -20.61
CA ALA A 187 -17.46 8.34 -21.26
C ALA A 187 -17.32 9.52 -20.26
N MET A 188 -17.66 9.32 -18.98
CA MET A 188 -17.49 10.31 -17.92
C MET A 188 -16.07 10.35 -17.35
N VAL A 189 -15.30 9.27 -17.52
CA VAL A 189 -13.90 9.23 -17.10
C VAL A 189 -13.13 10.29 -17.89
N ARG A 190 -12.25 11.03 -17.21
CA ARG A 190 -11.35 11.95 -17.91
C ARG A 190 -10.59 11.18 -18.99
N PRO A 191 -10.51 11.69 -20.23
CA PRO A 191 -9.77 10.99 -21.27
C PRO A 191 -8.31 10.82 -20.83
N ILE A 192 -7.73 9.67 -21.16
CA ILE A 192 -6.31 9.44 -20.89
C ILE A 192 -5.48 10.53 -21.59
N PRO A 193 -4.56 11.21 -20.87
CA PRO A 193 -3.69 12.18 -21.50
C PRO A 193 -2.91 11.54 -22.67
N GLN A 194 -2.84 12.21 -23.81
CA GLN A 194 -2.14 11.69 -25.01
C GLN A 194 -0.68 11.34 -24.72
N ILE A 195 -0.07 12.06 -23.78
CA ILE A 195 1.28 11.77 -23.32
C ILE A 195 1.39 10.41 -22.62
N ALA A 196 0.36 9.97 -21.88
CA ALA A 196 0.34 8.66 -21.24
C ALA A 196 0.25 7.54 -22.28
N LEU A 197 -0.61 7.68 -23.30
CA LEU A 197 -0.69 6.73 -24.41
C LEU A 197 0.65 6.61 -25.15
N LYS A 198 1.30 7.74 -25.43
CA LYS A 198 2.62 7.78 -26.05
C LYS A 198 3.68 7.06 -25.20
N ILE A 199 3.66 7.25 -23.87
CA ILE A 199 4.56 6.54 -22.97
C ILE A 199 4.28 5.03 -22.98
N ILE A 200 3.02 4.63 -22.93
CA ILE A 200 2.61 3.21 -22.96
C ILE A 200 3.16 2.55 -24.23
N GLN A 201 2.97 3.17 -25.40
CA GLN A 201 3.48 2.68 -26.68
C GLN A 201 5.03 2.57 -26.68
N LEU A 202 5.73 3.62 -26.26
CA LEU A 202 7.20 3.62 -26.19
C LEU A 202 7.75 2.55 -25.23
N THR A 203 7.03 2.27 -24.15
CA THR A 203 7.43 1.25 -23.16
C THR A 203 7.26 -0.15 -23.73
N GLN A 204 6.24 -0.39 -24.56
CA GLN A 204 6.02 -1.68 -25.21
C GLN A 204 7.03 -1.94 -26.35
N ASP A 205 7.36 -0.92 -27.12
CA ASP A 205 8.22 -1.07 -28.30
C ASP A 205 9.72 -1.17 -27.95
N GLY A 206 10.10 -0.90 -26.69
CA GLY A 206 11.49 -0.89 -26.24
C GLY A 206 12.36 0.20 -26.89
N ASP A 207 11.75 1.11 -27.67
CA ASP A 207 12.42 2.21 -28.34
C ASP A 207 12.38 3.47 -27.48
N TYR A 208 13.47 3.67 -26.75
CA TYR A 208 13.65 4.75 -25.79
C TYR A 208 14.07 6.06 -26.47
N ALA A 209 13.27 6.61 -27.39
CA ALA A 209 13.44 7.98 -27.89
C ALA A 209 13.01 9.03 -26.82
N MET A 210 13.68 8.98 -25.67
CA MET A 210 13.31 9.60 -24.39
C MET A 210 13.46 11.12 -24.36
N ALA A 211 14.30 11.69 -25.24
CA ALA A 211 14.39 13.13 -25.42
C ALA A 211 13.08 13.75 -25.93
N GLY A 212 12.30 12.99 -26.72
CA GLY A 212 10.99 13.42 -27.20
C GLY A 212 9.99 13.55 -26.05
N LEU A 213 9.92 12.56 -25.17
CA LEU A 213 8.93 12.53 -24.09
C LEU A 213 9.13 13.66 -23.07
N ALA A 214 10.36 13.93 -22.65
CA ALA A 214 10.63 15.00 -21.71
C ALA A 214 10.29 16.39 -22.28
N ALA A 215 10.37 16.56 -23.60
CA ALA A 215 9.92 17.77 -24.27
C ALA A 215 8.39 17.90 -24.25
N GLU A 216 7.65 16.80 -24.43
CA GLU A 216 6.19 16.78 -24.35
C GLU A 216 5.70 17.10 -22.92
N VAL A 217 6.27 16.45 -21.89
CA VAL A 217 5.92 16.74 -20.48
C VAL A 217 6.14 18.22 -20.17
N ARG A 218 7.22 18.80 -20.70
CA ARG A 218 7.58 20.21 -20.50
C ARG A 218 6.62 21.19 -21.16
N GLN A 219 5.99 20.80 -22.27
CA GLN A 219 5.01 21.64 -22.95
C GLN A 219 3.69 21.72 -22.18
N ASP A 220 3.38 20.70 -21.37
CA ASP A 220 2.21 20.69 -20.50
C ASP A 220 2.57 21.20 -19.09
N GLN A 221 2.09 22.41 -18.77
CA GLN A 221 2.33 23.06 -17.47
C GLN A 221 1.74 22.28 -16.30
N PHE A 222 0.59 21.63 -16.50
CA PHE A 222 -0.09 20.86 -15.46
C PHE A 222 0.67 19.58 -15.16
N MET A 223 1.07 18.83 -16.20
CA MET A 223 1.87 17.62 -16.09
C MET A 223 3.26 17.90 -15.53
N SER A 224 3.91 18.98 -15.95
CA SER A 224 5.17 19.43 -15.37
C SER A 224 5.06 19.65 -13.86
N GLY A 225 4.00 20.33 -13.41
CA GLY A 225 3.76 20.55 -11.98
C GLY A 225 3.56 19.25 -11.20
N ARG A 226 2.76 18.31 -11.74
CA ARG A 226 2.53 17.00 -11.08
C ARG A 226 3.76 16.11 -11.06
N VAL A 227 4.51 16.05 -12.15
CA VAL A 227 5.77 15.31 -12.21
C VAL A 227 6.75 15.83 -11.18
N LEU A 228 6.87 17.16 -11.04
CA LEU A 228 7.71 17.77 -10.01
C LEU A 228 7.19 17.50 -8.59
N SER A 229 5.88 17.56 -8.38
CA SER A 229 5.25 17.20 -7.10
C SER A 229 5.59 15.77 -6.70
N LEU A 230 5.41 14.81 -7.62
CA LEU A 230 5.77 13.41 -7.38
C LEU A 230 7.27 13.24 -7.17
N CYS A 231 8.12 13.85 -8.00
CA CYS A 231 9.59 13.85 -7.87
C CYS A 231 10.06 14.25 -6.46
N ASN A 232 9.39 15.23 -5.86
CA ASN A 232 9.71 15.75 -4.53
C ASN A 232 8.94 15.06 -3.39
N SER A 233 8.06 14.11 -3.70
CA SER A 233 7.31 13.39 -2.68
C SER A 233 8.22 12.45 -1.89
N ALA A 234 7.87 12.22 -0.63
CA ALA A 234 8.54 11.24 0.23
C ALA A 234 8.60 9.84 -0.41
N PHE A 235 7.67 9.55 -1.34
CA PHE A 235 7.58 8.31 -2.08
C PHE A 235 8.77 8.04 -3.02
N LEU A 236 9.51 9.05 -3.51
CA LEU A 236 10.66 8.81 -4.40
C LEU A 236 12.03 8.92 -3.70
N ALA A 237 12.03 9.29 -2.42
CA ALA A 237 13.19 9.29 -1.54
C ALA A 237 14.47 9.90 -2.14
N HIS A 238 14.34 10.95 -2.96
CA HIS A 238 15.49 11.63 -3.54
C HIS A 238 16.09 12.65 -2.56
N ARG A 239 17.42 12.79 -2.56
CA ARG A 239 18.14 13.76 -1.72
C ARG A 239 18.28 15.09 -2.48
N GLY A 240 17.32 15.98 -2.28
CA GLY A 240 17.34 17.33 -2.85
C GLY A 240 15.97 17.73 -3.40
N HIS A 241 15.79 19.02 -3.62
CA HIS A 241 14.57 19.56 -4.23
C HIS A 241 14.77 19.66 -5.75
N ILE A 242 13.90 19.01 -6.52
CA ILE A 242 13.88 19.07 -7.98
C ILE A 242 12.91 20.17 -8.40
N ASP A 243 13.42 21.22 -9.03
CA ASP A 243 12.67 22.43 -9.41
C ASP A 243 12.33 22.52 -10.90
N SER A 244 12.82 21.58 -11.73
CA SER A 244 12.64 21.60 -13.18
C SER A 244 12.57 20.20 -13.78
N VAL A 245 11.79 20.05 -14.84
CA VAL A 245 11.62 18.78 -15.59
C VAL A 245 12.96 18.28 -16.15
N GLN A 246 13.80 19.19 -16.64
CA GLN A 246 15.15 18.85 -17.12
C GLN A 246 16.06 18.40 -15.96
N GLY A 247 15.95 19.06 -14.80
CA GLY A 247 16.64 18.62 -13.58
C GLY A 247 16.20 17.22 -13.14
N ALA A 248 14.88 16.95 -13.16
CA ALA A 248 14.32 15.64 -12.87
C ALA A 248 14.90 14.56 -13.80
N LEU A 249 14.88 14.81 -15.11
CA LEU A 249 15.41 13.89 -16.11
C LEU A 249 16.91 13.61 -15.90
N SER A 250 17.69 14.67 -15.67
CA SER A 250 19.15 14.56 -15.52
C SER A 250 19.55 13.81 -14.25
N LEU A 251 18.75 13.95 -13.19
CA LEU A 251 19.05 13.42 -11.87
C LEU A 251 18.50 12.01 -11.64
N LEU A 252 17.31 11.73 -12.15
CA LEU A 252 16.63 10.44 -11.99
C LEU A 252 16.94 9.47 -13.13
N GLY A 253 17.35 10.00 -14.29
CA GLY A 253 17.48 9.25 -15.52
C GLY A 253 16.13 9.06 -16.22
N GLU A 254 16.21 8.68 -17.49
CA GLU A 254 15.07 8.63 -18.40
C GLU A 254 14.00 7.62 -17.98
N ARG A 255 14.42 6.41 -17.62
CA ARG A 255 13.50 5.33 -17.22
C ARG A 255 12.64 5.72 -16.02
N LYS A 256 13.26 6.25 -14.96
CA LYS A 256 12.53 6.70 -13.77
C LYS A 256 11.64 7.91 -14.06
N PHE A 257 12.10 8.82 -14.91
CA PHE A 257 11.29 9.96 -15.32
C PHE A 257 10.00 9.53 -16.03
N VAL A 258 10.08 8.56 -16.95
CA VAL A 258 8.92 8.01 -17.66
C VAL A 258 7.90 7.40 -16.69
N GLN A 259 8.37 6.61 -15.72
CA GLN A 259 7.52 6.01 -14.68
C GLN A 259 6.80 7.08 -13.85
N ILE A 260 7.49 8.15 -13.48
CA ILE A 260 6.91 9.26 -12.71
C ILE A 260 5.93 10.05 -13.56
N ALA A 261 6.24 10.26 -14.84
CA ALA A 261 5.31 10.90 -15.78
C ALA A 261 4.03 10.06 -15.94
N MET A 262 4.12 8.74 -16.01
CA MET A 262 2.95 7.86 -16.02
C MET A 262 2.14 7.92 -14.74
N ALA A 263 2.80 7.82 -13.59
CA ALA A 263 2.14 7.96 -12.29
C ALA A 263 1.44 9.33 -12.17
N ALA A 264 2.07 10.41 -12.63
CA ALA A 264 1.47 11.75 -12.66
C ALA A 264 0.24 11.82 -13.57
N CYS A 265 0.26 11.11 -14.70
CA CYS A 265 -0.89 11.05 -15.61
C CYS A 265 -2.06 10.37 -14.90
N LEU A 266 -1.84 9.18 -14.32
CA LEU A 266 -2.88 8.43 -13.61
C LEU A 266 -3.43 9.22 -12.42
N GLU A 267 -2.56 9.87 -11.63
CA GLU A 267 -2.96 10.70 -10.50
C GLU A 267 -3.92 11.83 -10.94
N GLY A 268 -3.73 12.38 -12.15
CA GLY A 268 -4.61 13.43 -12.68
C GLY A 268 -5.97 12.97 -13.21
N MET A 269 -6.15 11.68 -13.39
CA MET A 269 -7.43 11.07 -13.77
C MET A 269 -8.31 10.79 -12.56
N LEU A 270 -7.71 10.69 -11.39
CA LEU A 270 -8.41 10.45 -10.13
C LEU A 270 -9.24 11.69 -9.73
N PRO A 271 -10.51 11.51 -9.33
CA PRO A 271 -11.39 12.62 -8.99
C PRO A 271 -10.93 13.37 -7.75
N GLU A 272 -10.81 14.70 -7.85
CA GLU A 272 -10.58 15.58 -6.69
C GLU A 272 -11.91 15.75 -5.91
N SER A 273 -12.24 14.84 -5.01
CA SER A 273 -13.45 14.95 -4.17
C SER A 273 -13.18 15.70 -2.86
N PRO A 274 -14.00 16.72 -2.49
CA PRO A 274 -13.92 17.39 -1.18
C PRO A 274 -14.27 16.44 -0.01
N TRP A 275 -14.94 15.32 -0.27
CA TRP A 275 -15.30 14.30 0.73
C TRP A 275 -14.30 13.14 0.83
N GLY A 276 -13.14 13.27 0.19
CA GLY A 276 -12.15 12.20 0.13
C GLY A 276 -12.61 11.06 -0.76
N TYR A 277 -11.63 10.29 -1.23
CA TYR A 277 -11.87 9.03 -1.93
C TYR A 277 -12.56 8.04 -0.99
N SER A 278 -13.36 7.12 -1.56
CA SER A 278 -14.02 6.01 -0.83
C SER A 278 -13.00 5.15 -0.06
N LEU A 279 -11.75 5.14 -0.55
CA LEU A 279 -10.55 4.63 0.11
C LEU A 279 -9.76 5.83 0.67
N CYS A 280 -9.26 5.79 1.91
CA CYS A 280 -8.52 6.88 2.58
C CYS A 280 -7.75 7.81 1.60
N ARG A 281 -8.12 9.09 1.51
CA ARG A 281 -7.45 10.18 0.76
C ARG A 281 -6.19 9.78 -0.06
N GLY A 282 -6.38 9.23 -1.26
CA GLY A 282 -5.31 8.81 -2.18
C GLY A 282 -4.99 7.31 -2.20
N GLY A 283 -5.69 6.47 -1.44
CA GLY A 283 -5.40 5.03 -1.28
C GLY A 283 -5.31 4.25 -2.60
N LEU A 284 -6.23 4.49 -3.55
CA LEU A 284 -6.20 3.82 -4.85
C LEU A 284 -4.93 4.14 -5.66
N PHE A 285 -4.48 5.40 -5.61
CA PHE A 285 -3.24 5.79 -6.27
C PHE A 285 -2.02 5.12 -5.64
N HIS A 286 -1.96 5.06 -4.30
CA HIS A 286 -0.84 4.42 -3.60
C HIS A 286 -0.81 2.93 -3.79
N HIS A 287 -1.98 2.31 -3.83
CA HIS A 287 -2.11 0.91 -4.18
C HIS A 287 -1.56 0.66 -5.58
N ALA A 288 -2.09 1.35 -6.59
CA ALA A 288 -1.63 1.23 -7.97
C ALA A 288 -0.12 1.49 -8.13
N LEU A 289 0.40 2.55 -7.50
CA LEU A 289 1.81 2.90 -7.58
C LEU A 289 2.71 1.92 -6.81
N GLY A 290 2.25 1.43 -5.67
CA GLY A 290 2.92 0.38 -4.91
C GLY A 290 2.98 -0.92 -5.70
N THR A 291 1.84 -1.36 -6.24
CA THR A 291 1.72 -2.56 -7.09
C THR A 291 2.62 -2.44 -8.32
N ALA A 292 2.65 -1.27 -8.97
CA ALA A 292 3.57 -0.98 -10.07
C ALA A 292 5.04 -1.22 -9.69
N ARG A 293 5.48 -0.71 -8.53
CA ARG A 293 6.86 -0.87 -8.06
C ARG A 293 7.19 -2.31 -7.68
N VAL A 294 6.27 -3.00 -7.04
CA VAL A 294 6.47 -4.40 -6.66
C VAL A 294 6.50 -5.29 -7.91
N ALA A 295 5.62 -5.06 -8.88
CA ALA A 295 5.61 -5.77 -10.15
C ALA A 295 6.91 -5.54 -10.94
N GLU A 296 7.41 -4.30 -10.98
CA GLU A 296 8.70 -3.93 -11.57
C GLU A 296 9.87 -4.71 -10.93
N GLU A 297 9.93 -4.75 -9.60
CA GLU A 297 10.99 -5.48 -8.88
C GLU A 297 10.86 -7.01 -9.03
N LEU A 298 9.63 -7.54 -9.03
CA LEU A 298 9.37 -8.95 -9.31
C LEU A 298 9.81 -9.34 -10.73
N ALA A 299 9.52 -8.51 -11.73
CA ALA A 299 9.96 -8.72 -13.10
C ALA A 299 11.50 -8.72 -13.22
N ARG A 300 12.18 -7.77 -12.56
CA ARG A 300 13.66 -7.74 -12.50
C ARG A 300 14.24 -8.97 -11.82
N PHE A 301 13.64 -9.39 -10.71
CA PHE A 301 14.14 -10.49 -9.91
C PHE A 301 13.97 -11.85 -10.61
N THR A 302 12.81 -12.05 -11.24
CA THR A 302 12.46 -13.31 -11.90
C THR A 302 12.95 -13.39 -13.34
N GLY A 303 13.13 -12.24 -14.00
CA GLY A 303 13.44 -12.15 -15.43
C GLY A 303 12.32 -12.65 -16.34
N ARG A 304 11.08 -12.72 -15.84
CA ARG A 304 9.93 -13.34 -16.53
C ARG A 304 9.12 -12.39 -17.40
N ALA A 305 9.26 -11.09 -17.17
CA ALA A 305 8.65 -10.04 -17.98
C ALA A 305 9.59 -8.83 -18.03
N ASP A 306 9.35 -7.91 -18.97
CA ASP A 306 10.02 -6.62 -18.99
C ASP A 306 9.61 -5.78 -17.77
N ALA A 307 10.59 -5.17 -17.09
CA ALA A 307 10.35 -4.50 -15.81
C ALA A 307 9.56 -3.20 -15.99
N GLU A 308 9.83 -2.47 -17.07
CA GLU A 308 9.16 -1.23 -17.41
C GLU A 308 7.70 -1.48 -17.84
N VAL A 309 7.44 -2.59 -18.56
CA VAL A 309 6.08 -3.07 -18.86
C VAL A 309 5.36 -3.50 -17.58
N ALA A 310 6.01 -4.29 -16.70
CA ALA A 310 5.43 -4.72 -15.43
C ALA A 310 5.06 -3.55 -14.51
N PHE A 311 5.87 -2.48 -14.49
CA PHE A 311 5.53 -1.25 -13.79
C PHE A 311 4.22 -0.65 -14.31
N THR A 312 4.10 -0.51 -15.63
CA THR A 312 2.92 0.08 -16.26
C THR A 312 1.68 -0.79 -16.06
N ALA A 313 1.82 -2.11 -16.18
CA ALA A 313 0.77 -3.09 -15.92
C ALA A 313 0.26 -3.00 -14.47
N GLY A 314 1.18 -2.98 -13.48
CA GLY A 314 0.82 -2.82 -12.07
C GLY A 314 0.22 -1.45 -11.75
N LEU A 315 0.57 -0.39 -12.49
CA LEU A 315 -0.03 0.93 -12.32
C LEU A 315 -1.47 0.99 -12.84
N LEU A 316 -1.81 0.22 -13.88
CA LEU A 316 -3.10 0.26 -14.55
C LEU A 316 -4.07 -0.86 -14.12
N HIS A 317 -3.60 -1.89 -13.39
CA HIS A 317 -4.38 -3.10 -13.10
C HIS A 317 -5.79 -2.83 -12.56
N ASP A 318 -5.91 -1.83 -11.69
CA ASP A 318 -7.12 -1.48 -10.96
C ASP A 318 -7.90 -0.30 -11.56
N ILE A 319 -7.61 0.08 -12.80
CA ILE A 319 -8.17 1.30 -13.39
C ILE A 319 -9.70 1.31 -13.48
N GLY A 320 -10.33 0.12 -13.54
CA GLY A 320 -11.79 0.00 -13.51
C GLY A 320 -12.42 0.50 -12.20
N LYS A 321 -11.70 0.43 -11.06
CA LYS A 321 -12.14 1.00 -9.78
C LYS A 321 -12.30 2.52 -9.86
N ILE A 322 -11.54 3.21 -10.71
CA ILE A 322 -11.71 4.66 -10.92
C ILE A 322 -13.08 4.97 -11.53
N ILE A 323 -13.53 4.15 -12.47
CA ILE A 323 -14.82 4.34 -13.16
C ILE A 323 -15.97 4.11 -12.19
N LEU A 324 -15.90 2.99 -11.46
CA LEU A 324 -16.90 2.63 -10.47
C LEU A 324 -16.92 3.65 -9.32
N ASP A 325 -15.77 4.10 -8.82
CA ASP A 325 -15.69 5.15 -7.79
C ASP A 325 -16.30 6.47 -8.26
N GLN A 326 -16.03 6.91 -9.49
CA GLN A 326 -16.63 8.13 -10.04
C GLN A 326 -18.15 8.03 -10.18
N TYR A 327 -18.65 6.85 -10.54
CA TYR A 327 -20.08 6.56 -10.59
C TYR A 327 -20.72 6.53 -9.19
N LEU A 328 -20.01 5.94 -8.22
CA LEU A 328 -20.48 5.74 -6.85
C LEU A 328 -20.30 6.94 -5.94
N ALA A 329 -19.35 7.83 -6.20
CA ALA A 329 -19.01 8.94 -5.30
C ALA A 329 -20.22 9.82 -4.94
N ALA A 330 -21.23 9.88 -5.83
CA ALA A 330 -22.47 10.62 -5.60
C ALA A 330 -23.51 9.87 -4.75
N SER A 331 -23.51 8.53 -4.76
CA SER A 331 -24.56 7.68 -4.17
C SER A 331 -24.07 6.83 -2.99
N SER A 332 -22.85 6.31 -3.07
CA SER A 332 -22.21 5.44 -2.08
C SER A 332 -20.73 5.79 -1.88
N PRO A 333 -20.43 6.93 -1.22
CA PRO A 333 -19.06 7.46 -1.06
C PRO A 333 -18.14 6.60 -0.19
N TYR A 334 -18.63 5.50 0.40
CA TYR A 334 -17.85 4.57 1.24
C TYR A 334 -18.02 3.10 0.82
N PHE A 335 -18.49 2.84 -0.41
CA PHE A 335 -18.76 1.49 -0.92
C PHE A 335 -17.60 0.52 -0.67
N TYR A 336 -16.44 0.81 -1.25
CA TYR A 336 -15.23 -0.02 -1.17
C TYR A 336 -14.79 -0.31 0.26
N ARG A 337 -14.86 0.71 1.13
CA ARG A 337 -14.58 0.55 2.56
C ARG A 337 -15.58 -0.39 3.26
N THR A 338 -16.86 -0.31 2.90
CA THR A 338 -17.94 -1.11 3.50
C THR A 338 -17.87 -2.59 3.07
N VAL A 339 -17.44 -2.84 1.83
CA VAL A 339 -17.26 -4.21 1.32
C VAL A 339 -16.11 -4.92 2.03
N HIS A 340 -14.95 -4.26 2.11
CA HIS A 340 -13.75 -4.77 2.78
C HIS A 340 -14.03 -5.21 4.23
N ALA A 341 -14.72 -4.33 4.94
CA ALA A 341 -15.25 -4.53 6.27
C ALA A 341 -16.11 -5.79 6.49
N GLY A 342 -16.90 -6.16 5.49
CA GLY A 342 -17.79 -7.32 5.54
C GLY A 342 -17.05 -8.64 5.32
N GLY A 343 -15.75 -8.61 4.98
CA GLY A 343 -14.97 -9.80 4.63
C GLY A 343 -15.48 -10.50 3.37
N ARG A 344 -16.20 -9.76 2.51
CA ARG A 344 -16.72 -10.26 1.23
C ARG A 344 -15.71 -10.01 0.13
N GLU A 345 -15.69 -10.90 -0.86
CA GLU A 345 -14.89 -10.72 -2.07
C GLU A 345 -15.45 -9.53 -2.86
N LEU A 346 -14.57 -8.63 -3.34
CA LEU A 346 -15.02 -7.37 -3.91
C LEU A 346 -15.75 -7.58 -5.23
N CYS A 347 -15.24 -8.45 -6.10
CA CYS A 347 -15.83 -8.71 -7.40
C CYS A 347 -17.24 -9.29 -7.22
N GLU A 348 -17.47 -10.17 -6.26
CA GLU A 348 -18.80 -10.66 -5.88
C GLU A 348 -19.74 -9.52 -5.52
N VAL A 349 -19.30 -8.56 -4.68
CA VAL A 349 -20.17 -7.43 -4.29
C VAL A 349 -20.40 -6.47 -5.46
N GLU A 350 -19.39 -6.22 -6.28
CA GLU A 350 -19.53 -5.41 -7.49
C GLU A 350 -20.51 -6.06 -8.47
N HIS A 351 -20.41 -7.38 -8.70
CA HIS A 351 -21.37 -8.10 -9.53
C HIS A 351 -22.79 -8.08 -8.97
N GLU A 352 -22.96 -8.26 -7.66
CA GLU A 352 -24.28 -8.18 -7.02
C GLU A 352 -24.90 -6.79 -7.16
N GLN A 353 -24.09 -5.74 -7.07
CA GLN A 353 -24.58 -4.37 -7.09
C GLN A 353 -24.70 -3.77 -8.49
N PHE A 354 -23.84 -4.18 -9.42
CA PHE A 354 -23.67 -3.54 -10.73
C PHE A 354 -23.84 -4.50 -11.91
N GLY A 355 -23.81 -5.81 -11.67
CA GLY A 355 -23.77 -6.83 -12.73
C GLY A 355 -22.43 -6.88 -13.50
N ILE A 356 -21.41 -6.15 -13.03
CA ILE A 356 -20.07 -6.06 -13.61
C ILE A 356 -19.08 -5.71 -12.49
N ASP A 357 -17.86 -6.24 -12.56
CA ASP A 357 -16.79 -5.87 -11.63
C ASP A 357 -15.81 -4.84 -12.21
N HIS A 358 -14.83 -4.43 -11.39
CA HIS A 358 -13.78 -3.53 -11.81
C HIS A 358 -12.84 -4.11 -12.87
N THR A 359 -12.67 -5.43 -12.95
CA THR A 359 -11.80 -6.05 -13.96
C THR A 359 -12.41 -5.93 -15.35
N ASP A 360 -13.70 -6.24 -15.48
CA ASP A 360 -14.49 -6.10 -16.71
C ASP A 360 -14.64 -4.63 -17.10
N MET A 361 -14.85 -3.74 -16.12
CA MET A 361 -14.92 -2.30 -16.36
C MET A 361 -13.58 -1.74 -16.85
N GLY A 362 -12.48 -2.15 -16.23
CA GLY A 362 -11.13 -1.77 -16.63
C GLY A 362 -10.77 -2.30 -18.02
N ARG A 363 -11.16 -3.53 -18.35
CA ARG A 363 -10.98 -4.12 -19.69
C ARG A 363 -11.62 -3.25 -20.76
N ARG A 364 -12.90 -2.90 -20.61
CA ARG A 364 -13.64 -2.06 -21.57
C ARG A 364 -12.98 -0.69 -21.76
N LEU A 365 -12.48 -0.11 -20.67
CA LEU A 365 -11.72 1.15 -20.74
C LEU A 365 -10.41 0.98 -21.52
N GLY A 366 -9.69 -0.12 -21.28
CA GLY A 366 -8.47 -0.45 -22.01
C GLY A 366 -8.71 -0.63 -23.51
N GLU A 367 -9.81 -1.29 -23.89
CA GLU A 367 -10.24 -1.46 -25.28
C GLU A 367 -10.59 -0.09 -25.92
N GLU A 368 -11.35 0.77 -25.23
CA GLU A 368 -11.69 2.12 -25.70
C GLU A 368 -10.45 3.01 -25.91
N TRP A 369 -9.44 2.86 -25.06
CA TRP A 369 -8.18 3.59 -25.16
C TRP A 369 -7.17 2.97 -26.12
N ALA A 370 -7.53 1.84 -26.76
CA ALA A 370 -6.64 1.06 -27.62
C ALA A 370 -5.31 0.73 -26.92
N LEU A 371 -5.39 0.30 -25.66
CA LEU A 371 -4.22 -0.17 -24.92
C LEU A 371 -3.67 -1.47 -25.55
N PRO A 372 -2.37 -1.75 -25.39
CA PRO A 372 -1.77 -3.03 -25.75
C PRO A 372 -2.52 -4.23 -25.13
N ASP A 373 -2.71 -5.30 -25.90
CA ASP A 373 -3.50 -6.48 -25.50
C ASP A 373 -2.96 -7.15 -24.22
N ASN A 374 -1.64 -7.15 -24.01
CA ASN A 374 -1.03 -7.68 -22.78
C ASN A 374 -1.42 -6.86 -21.53
N LEU A 375 -1.56 -5.54 -21.65
CA LEU A 375 -2.02 -4.69 -20.55
C LEU A 375 -3.52 -4.87 -20.28
N ILE A 376 -4.33 -5.02 -21.35
CA ILE A 376 -5.76 -5.34 -21.22
C ILE A 376 -5.93 -6.69 -20.52
N GLU A 377 -5.10 -7.68 -20.86
CA GLU A 377 -5.13 -9.01 -20.24
C GLU A 377 -4.79 -8.94 -18.74
N VAL A 378 -3.77 -8.17 -18.36
CA VAL A 378 -3.46 -7.92 -16.94
C VAL A 378 -4.66 -7.31 -16.22
N ILE A 379 -5.26 -6.25 -16.77
CA ILE A 379 -6.41 -5.59 -16.15
C ILE A 379 -7.57 -6.58 -15.97
N SER A 380 -7.78 -7.47 -16.95
CA SER A 380 -8.88 -8.44 -16.94
C SER A 380 -8.67 -9.63 -16.00
N HIS A 381 -7.41 -10.03 -15.77
CA HIS A 381 -7.10 -11.32 -15.14
C HIS A 381 -6.12 -11.22 -13.97
N HIS A 382 -5.86 -10.03 -13.44
CA HIS A 382 -4.93 -9.87 -12.32
C HIS A 382 -5.40 -10.56 -11.03
N HIS A 383 -6.69 -10.88 -10.85
CA HIS A 383 -7.17 -11.72 -9.74
C HIS A 383 -7.08 -13.22 -10.02
N ASP A 384 -7.17 -13.62 -11.30
CA ASP A 384 -7.15 -15.02 -11.75
C ASP A 384 -6.13 -15.25 -12.88
N PRO A 385 -4.82 -15.26 -12.60
CA PRO A 385 -3.77 -15.38 -13.61
C PRO A 385 -3.88 -16.63 -14.50
N GLU A 386 -4.56 -17.68 -14.04
CA GLU A 386 -4.81 -18.87 -14.84
C GLU A 386 -5.70 -18.61 -16.08
N HIS A 387 -6.44 -17.51 -16.15
CA HIS A 387 -7.24 -17.19 -17.32
C HIS A 387 -6.45 -16.45 -18.40
N ALA A 388 -5.25 -15.95 -18.08
CA ALA A 388 -4.37 -15.30 -19.03
C ALA A 388 -3.79 -16.27 -20.06
N THR A 389 -3.77 -15.82 -21.32
CA THR A 389 -3.38 -16.57 -22.53
C THR A 389 -2.28 -15.91 -23.35
N LEU A 390 -2.15 -14.58 -23.31
CA LEU A 390 -1.15 -13.81 -24.06
C LEU A 390 0.17 -13.71 -23.29
N ASP A 391 0.12 -13.17 -22.06
CA ASP A 391 1.28 -12.99 -21.18
C ASP A 391 0.93 -13.33 -19.73
N ARG A 392 0.73 -14.64 -19.49
CA ARG A 392 0.43 -15.16 -18.16
C ARG A 392 1.53 -14.83 -17.12
N ASP A 393 2.78 -14.70 -17.54
CA ASP A 393 3.88 -14.36 -16.63
C ASP A 393 3.71 -12.93 -16.11
N LEU A 394 3.45 -11.96 -16.99
CA LEU A 394 3.15 -10.58 -16.60
C LEU A 394 1.92 -10.50 -15.67
N VAL A 395 0.82 -11.19 -16.01
CA VAL A 395 -0.39 -11.22 -15.16
C VAL A 395 -0.07 -11.80 -13.78
N THR A 396 0.72 -12.86 -13.73
CA THR A 396 1.12 -13.49 -12.46
C THR A 396 2.01 -12.57 -11.61
N LEU A 397 2.93 -11.81 -12.23
CA LEU A 397 3.76 -10.84 -11.52
C LEU A 397 2.92 -9.71 -10.91
N VAL A 398 1.91 -9.21 -11.64
CA VAL A 398 0.99 -8.18 -11.14
C VAL A 398 0.08 -8.72 -10.04
N TYR A 399 -0.44 -9.95 -10.17
CA TYR A 399 -1.16 -10.64 -9.10
C TYR A 399 -0.33 -10.72 -7.81
N LEU A 400 0.91 -11.21 -7.90
CA LEU A 400 1.79 -11.32 -6.74
C LEU A 400 2.12 -9.95 -6.13
N ALA A 401 2.26 -8.91 -6.96
CA ALA A 401 2.48 -7.54 -6.51
C ALA A 401 1.26 -6.98 -5.77
N ASP A 402 0.06 -7.20 -6.30
CA ASP A 402 -1.20 -6.80 -5.71
C ASP A 402 -1.40 -7.45 -4.32
N LEU A 403 -1.16 -8.76 -4.23
CA LEU A 403 -1.18 -9.50 -2.97
C LEU A 403 -0.22 -8.96 -1.91
N LEU A 404 1.01 -8.64 -2.33
CA LEU A 404 2.01 -8.04 -1.43
C LEU A 404 1.56 -6.68 -0.93
N MET A 405 1.00 -5.85 -1.80
CA MET A 405 0.49 -4.53 -1.42
C MET A 405 -0.70 -4.62 -0.48
N ALA A 406 -1.66 -5.52 -0.75
CA ALA A 406 -2.80 -5.77 0.13
C ALA A 406 -2.36 -6.28 1.52
N GLY A 407 -1.40 -7.21 1.56
CA GLY A 407 -0.93 -7.81 2.82
C GLY A 407 -0.11 -6.87 3.72
N PHE A 408 0.63 -5.92 3.15
CA PHE A 408 1.57 -5.08 3.90
C PHE A 408 1.14 -3.62 4.07
N GLN A 409 0.13 -3.14 3.33
CA GLN A 409 -0.38 -1.77 3.46
C GLN A 409 -1.87 -1.75 3.91
N PRO A 410 -2.12 -1.70 5.23
CA PRO A 410 -3.47 -1.66 5.76
C PRO A 410 -4.23 -0.40 5.32
N GLY A 411 -5.48 -0.58 4.86
CA GLY A 411 -6.38 0.52 4.45
C GLY A 411 -6.42 0.83 2.95
N CYS A 412 -5.71 0.06 2.12
CA CYS A 412 -5.79 0.10 0.65
C CYS A 412 -6.34 -1.21 0.04
N ASP A 413 -6.63 -2.21 0.87
CA ASP A 413 -7.01 -3.56 0.47
C ASP A 413 -8.45 -3.65 -0.06
N LEU A 414 -8.62 -4.43 -1.13
CA LEU A 414 -9.88 -4.69 -1.83
C LEU A 414 -10.03 -6.12 -2.39
N GLY A 415 -9.27 -7.11 -1.92
CA GLY A 415 -9.36 -8.48 -2.45
C GLY A 415 -9.46 -9.57 -1.38
N GLY A 416 -10.54 -10.36 -1.36
CA GLY A 416 -10.63 -11.61 -0.61
C GLY A 416 -10.00 -12.75 -1.41
N MET A 417 -9.07 -13.53 -0.83
CA MET A 417 -8.11 -14.33 -1.62
C MET A 417 -8.23 -15.86 -1.45
N ASN A 418 -7.87 -16.60 -2.50
CA ASN A 418 -7.75 -18.06 -2.52
C ASN A 418 -6.28 -18.55 -2.41
N SER A 419 -6.00 -19.29 -1.33
CA SER A 419 -4.69 -19.83 -0.95
C SER A 419 -4.05 -20.87 -1.89
N GLY A 420 -4.87 -21.61 -2.64
CA GLY A 420 -4.36 -22.73 -3.45
C GLY A 420 -3.61 -22.29 -4.70
N GLN A 421 -3.96 -21.12 -5.23
CA GLN A 421 -3.36 -20.56 -6.45
C GLN A 421 -2.02 -19.89 -6.16
N LEU A 422 -1.78 -19.36 -4.95
CA LEU A 422 -0.57 -18.61 -4.63
C LEU A 422 0.72 -19.42 -4.86
N VAL A 423 0.80 -20.66 -4.37
CA VAL A 423 1.99 -21.50 -4.55
C VAL A 423 2.20 -21.85 -6.04
N ALA A 424 1.12 -22.11 -6.77
CA ALA A 424 1.19 -22.39 -8.20
C ALA A 424 1.68 -21.15 -8.99
N ASN A 425 1.19 -19.97 -8.63
CA ASN A 425 1.56 -18.68 -9.21
C ASN A 425 3.01 -18.31 -8.89
N LEU A 426 3.49 -18.54 -7.66
CA LEU A 426 4.91 -18.43 -7.33
C LEU A 426 5.76 -19.34 -8.22
N GLY A 427 5.40 -20.63 -8.30
CA GLY A 427 6.11 -21.60 -9.13
C GLY A 427 6.17 -21.22 -10.62
N ARG A 428 5.10 -20.62 -11.15
CA ARG A 428 5.00 -20.18 -12.56
C ARG A 428 6.09 -19.17 -12.93
N VAL A 429 6.36 -18.22 -12.04
CA VAL A 429 7.40 -17.19 -12.24
C VAL A 429 8.77 -17.62 -11.72
N GLY A 430 8.91 -18.88 -11.28
CA GLY A 430 10.16 -19.45 -10.79
C GLY A 430 10.50 -19.05 -9.36
N LEU A 431 9.50 -18.65 -8.57
CA LEU A 431 9.63 -18.33 -7.16
C LEU A 431 9.21 -19.52 -6.30
N THR A 432 9.88 -19.65 -5.16
CA THR A 432 9.48 -20.57 -4.10
C THR A 432 8.89 -19.79 -2.92
N PRO A 433 8.07 -20.42 -2.06
CA PRO A 433 7.54 -19.78 -0.85
C PRO A 433 8.62 -19.16 0.06
N GLU A 434 9.85 -19.70 0.04
CA GLU A 434 11.00 -19.21 0.79
C GLU A 434 11.52 -17.87 0.30
N GLN A 435 11.32 -17.56 -0.98
CA GLN A 435 11.80 -16.33 -1.61
C GLN A 435 10.81 -15.17 -1.41
N PHE A 436 9.57 -15.45 -0.97
CA PHE A 436 8.54 -14.43 -0.77
C PHE A 436 8.94 -13.36 0.28
N PRO A 437 9.51 -13.70 1.46
CA PRO A 437 10.04 -12.69 2.39
C PRO A 437 11.19 -11.87 1.80
N VAL A 438 12.05 -12.47 0.96
CA VAL A 438 13.16 -11.75 0.29
C VAL A 438 12.61 -10.67 -0.63
N ILE A 439 11.53 -10.97 -1.35
CA ILE A 439 10.84 -9.99 -2.21
C ILE A 439 10.22 -8.87 -1.38
N ALA A 440 9.55 -9.20 -0.27
CA ALA A 440 9.00 -8.20 0.65
C ALA A 440 10.10 -7.27 1.21
N ASP A 441 11.29 -7.79 1.51
CA ASP A 441 12.45 -7.02 1.98
C ASP A 441 13.04 -6.10 0.88
N ARG A 442 12.85 -6.46 -0.40
CA ARG A 442 13.26 -5.66 -1.56
C ARG A 442 12.29 -4.53 -1.89
N MET A 443 11.08 -4.54 -1.32
CA MET A 443 10.08 -3.50 -1.59
C MET A 443 10.62 -2.11 -1.23
N PRO A 444 10.48 -1.10 -2.10
CA PRO A 444 10.88 0.26 -1.80
C PRO A 444 10.18 0.79 -0.52
N ARG A 445 10.96 1.05 0.53
CA ARG A 445 10.43 1.41 1.86
C ARG A 445 9.60 2.70 1.89
N ASN A 446 9.87 3.60 0.97
CA ASN A 446 9.15 4.84 0.76
C ASN A 446 7.68 4.63 0.36
N ILE A 447 7.32 3.46 -0.16
CA ILE A 447 5.92 3.06 -0.37
C ILE A 447 5.14 3.12 0.96
N PHE A 448 5.79 2.81 2.09
CA PHE A 448 5.16 2.82 3.42
C PHE A 448 5.15 4.20 4.11
N MET A 449 5.75 5.25 3.53
CA MET A 449 6.03 6.54 4.22
C MET A 449 5.06 7.69 3.90
N TYR A 450 3.90 7.42 3.29
CA TYR A 450 3.05 8.44 2.66
C TYR A 450 2.56 9.61 3.57
N ASN A 451 2.41 9.42 4.89
CA ASN A 451 1.85 10.46 5.77
C ASN A 451 2.83 11.57 6.24
N LYS A 452 4.12 11.55 5.86
CA LYS A 452 5.10 12.49 6.42
C LYS A 452 4.83 13.98 6.13
N HIS A 453 4.12 14.31 5.06
CA HIS A 453 3.86 15.71 4.66
C HIS A 453 2.58 16.32 5.23
N GLN A 454 1.66 15.53 5.80
CA GLN A 454 0.44 16.08 6.42
C GLN A 454 0.66 16.59 7.85
N GLU A 455 1.82 16.29 8.47
CA GLU A 455 2.17 16.79 9.80
C GLU A 455 2.66 18.25 9.82
N GLY A 456 2.79 18.90 8.66
CA GLY A 456 3.33 20.25 8.50
C GLY A 456 2.32 21.36 8.15
N GLY A 457 1.01 21.08 8.15
CA GLY A 457 -0.01 22.01 7.64
C GLY A 457 -1.09 22.39 8.63
N ALA A 458 -0.74 23.16 9.67
CA ALA A 458 -1.64 24.10 10.35
C ALA A 458 -0.77 25.06 11.18
N VAL A 459 -0.35 26.17 10.57
CA VAL A 459 -0.01 27.40 11.28
C VAL A 459 -1.24 28.29 11.22
#